data_AF-A0A4Q8M6I6-F1
#
_entry.id   AF-A0A4Q8M6I6-F1
#
_cell.length_a   1.000
_cell.length_b   1.000
_cell.length_c   1.000
_cell.angle_alpha   90.00
_cell.angle_beta   90.00
_cell.angle_gamma   90.00
#
_symmetry.space_group_name_H-M   'P 1'
#
loop_
_entity.id
_entity.type
_entity.pdbx_description
1 polymer ?
#
loop_
_entity_poly.entity_id
_entity_poly.type
_entity_poly.pdbx_seq_one_letter_code
_entity_poly.pdbx_strand_id
1 'polypeptide(L)'
;MTPMRRFASPLLLLLLALCCVTATAQDRRPPPPPPPPPGDKGPQQNWPAWDQLTAQQRDVLVSQLRDRWNDDPSRRGRMMDHAQRWQRMSPQQRDQAKRGMERYERMSPEQRDQARALFDRMRTLPPAQRKQLRDQWDAMTPQQREDWVRAHPPSPEDDPD
;
A
#
# COMPACT_ATOMS: atom_id res chain seq x y z
N MET A 1 4.29 62.76 -47.90
CA MET A 1 4.84 62.82 -46.53
C MET A 1 5.88 61.72 -46.36
N THR A 2 7.16 62.07 -46.45
CA THR A 2 8.28 61.31 -45.84
C THR A 2 8.21 61.49 -44.30
N PRO A 3 8.93 60.73 -43.44
CA PRO A 3 10.10 59.90 -43.76
C PRO A 3 10.26 58.55 -43.00
N MET A 4 11.18 57.71 -43.51
CA MET A 4 12.28 57.00 -42.80
C MET A 4 11.94 55.96 -41.70
N ARG A 5 12.68 54.86 -41.48
CA ARG A 5 14.10 54.52 -41.71
C ARG A 5 14.21 52.98 -41.52
N ARG A 6 14.78 52.25 -42.49
CA ARG A 6 16.15 51.69 -42.52
C ARG A 6 16.52 50.77 -41.36
N PHE A 7 16.82 49.51 -41.66
CA PHE A 7 18.18 48.97 -41.48
C PHE A 7 18.46 47.94 -42.60
N ALA A 8 19.68 48.01 -43.13
CA ALA A 8 20.20 47.18 -44.20
C ALA A 8 21.04 46.02 -43.62
N SER A 9 20.80 44.82 -44.15
CA SER A 9 21.71 43.73 -44.60
C SER A 9 23.24 43.89 -44.51
N PRO A 10 24.10 42.87 -44.83
CA PRO A 10 23.96 41.38 -44.93
C PRO A 10 25.21 40.58 -44.43
N LEU A 11 25.23 39.25 -44.66
CA LEU A 11 26.41 38.38 -44.98
C LEU A 11 27.48 38.20 -43.86
N LEU A 12 28.20 37.10 -43.65
CA LEU A 12 28.70 36.01 -44.51
C LEU A 12 29.23 34.85 -43.61
N LEU A 13 29.13 33.63 -44.13
CA LEU A 13 29.69 32.36 -43.66
C LEU A 13 31.21 32.40 -43.37
N LEU A 14 31.74 31.54 -42.46
CA LEU A 14 32.43 30.27 -42.78
C LEU A 14 33.20 29.65 -41.58
N LEU A 15 33.10 28.32 -41.50
CA LEU A 15 33.81 27.29 -40.71
C LEU A 15 35.29 27.51 -40.35
N LEU A 16 35.72 27.02 -39.16
CA LEU A 16 36.83 26.03 -39.04
C LEU A 16 36.93 25.40 -37.63
N ALA A 17 37.24 24.11 -37.65
CA ALA A 17 37.21 23.12 -36.58
C ALA A 17 38.35 23.25 -35.55
N LEU A 18 38.13 22.76 -34.32
CA LEU A 18 39.20 22.15 -33.52
C LEU A 18 38.66 21.22 -32.41
N CYS A 19 39.07 19.95 -32.52
CA CYS A 19 39.30 18.92 -31.51
C CYS A 19 38.65 19.04 -30.12
N CYS A 20 37.81 18.07 -29.78
CA CYS A 20 38.05 17.20 -28.61
C CYS A 20 37.18 15.94 -28.73
N VAL A 21 37.79 14.84 -29.17
CA VAL A 21 37.27 13.49 -28.91
C VAL A 21 37.31 13.31 -27.39
N THR A 22 36.18 13.44 -26.71
CA THR A 22 36.09 13.05 -25.31
C THR A 22 36.11 11.53 -25.25
N ALA A 23 37.22 11.02 -24.74
CA ALA A 23 37.45 9.63 -24.44
C ALA A 23 36.24 8.99 -23.74
N THR A 24 35.84 7.81 -24.21
CA THR A 24 34.97 6.91 -23.48
C THR A 24 35.71 6.45 -22.23
N ALA A 25 35.50 7.15 -21.12
CA ALA A 25 35.89 6.65 -19.81
C ALA A 25 35.13 5.33 -19.60
N GLN A 26 35.88 4.23 -19.62
CA GLN A 26 35.39 2.89 -19.37
C GLN A 26 34.56 2.89 -18.09
N ASP A 27 33.28 2.52 -18.22
CA ASP A 27 32.38 2.17 -17.12
C ASP A 27 32.93 0.89 -16.46
N ARG A 28 34.04 1.01 -15.72
CA ARG A 28 34.46 0.01 -14.75
C ARG A 28 33.59 0.22 -13.51
N ARG A 29 32.34 -0.24 -13.57
CA ARG A 29 31.60 -0.45 -12.33
C ARG A 29 32.40 -1.43 -11.48
N PRO A 30 32.76 -1.08 -10.24
CA PRO A 30 33.26 -2.10 -9.32
C PRO A 30 32.22 -3.22 -9.26
N PRO A 31 32.64 -4.50 -9.20
CA PRO A 31 31.68 -5.60 -9.05
C PRO A 31 30.79 -5.32 -7.84
N PRO A 32 29.50 -5.63 -7.90
CA PRO A 32 28.62 -5.46 -6.75
C PRO A 32 29.22 -6.23 -5.57
N PRO A 33 29.18 -5.67 -4.34
CA PRO A 33 29.69 -6.38 -3.17
C PRO A 33 28.99 -7.74 -3.06
N PRO A 34 29.70 -8.78 -2.56
CA PRO A 34 29.08 -10.08 -2.35
C PRO A 34 27.84 -9.92 -1.46
N PRO A 35 26.79 -10.73 -1.67
CA PRO A 35 25.62 -10.71 -0.80
C PRO A 35 26.07 -10.91 0.66
N PRO A 36 25.51 -10.18 1.62
CA PRO A 36 25.85 -10.36 3.02
C PRO A 36 25.61 -11.82 3.43
N PRO A 37 26.44 -12.39 4.31
CA PRO A 37 26.26 -13.76 4.77
C PRO A 37 24.85 -13.94 5.36
N PRO A 38 24.22 -15.12 5.19
CA PRO A 38 22.91 -15.39 5.77
C PRO A 38 22.98 -15.29 7.30
N GLY A 39 22.58 -14.14 7.86
CA GLY A 39 22.69 -13.86 9.29
C GLY A 39 23.06 -12.42 9.62
N ASP A 40 23.73 -11.70 8.71
CA ASP A 40 24.03 -10.28 8.90
C ASP A 40 22.79 -9.44 8.57
N LYS A 41 21.95 -9.25 9.59
CA LYS A 41 21.10 -8.06 9.62
C LYS A 41 22.08 -6.89 9.72
N GLY A 42 22.25 -6.13 8.63
CA GLY A 42 23.09 -4.93 8.62
C GLY A 42 22.83 -4.02 9.82
N PRO A 43 23.72 -3.04 10.12
CA PRO A 43 23.66 -2.27 11.36
C PRO A 43 22.22 -1.86 11.65
N GLN A 44 21.65 -2.39 12.74
CA GLN A 44 20.30 -2.05 13.18
C GLN A 44 20.28 -0.54 13.35
N GLN A 45 19.77 0.18 12.34
CA GLN A 45 19.50 1.59 12.45
C GLN A 45 18.51 1.73 13.61
N ASN A 46 19.03 2.20 14.73
CA ASN A 46 18.25 2.41 15.94
C ASN A 46 17.42 3.67 15.72
N TRP A 47 16.34 3.53 14.95
CA TRP A 47 15.38 4.61 14.74
C TRP A 47 14.71 4.95 16.08
N PRO A 48 14.57 6.24 16.41
CA PRO A 48 13.95 6.67 17.66
C PRO A 48 12.52 6.13 17.78
N ALA A 49 12.05 5.94 19.03
CA ALA A 49 10.67 5.54 19.29
C ALA A 49 9.69 6.61 18.75
N TRP A 50 8.43 6.22 18.53
CA TRP A 50 7.41 7.13 17.97
C TRP A 50 7.33 8.47 18.70
N ASP A 51 7.40 8.46 20.04
CA ASP A 51 7.31 9.65 20.89
C ASP A 51 8.52 10.57 20.78
N GLN A 52 9.64 10.08 20.24
CA GLN A 52 10.89 10.82 20.04
C GLN A 52 11.03 11.38 18.61
N LEU A 53 10.09 11.08 17.72
CA LEU A 53 10.10 11.59 16.35
C LEU A 53 9.79 13.10 16.30
N THR A 54 10.52 13.82 15.45
CA THR A 54 10.22 15.24 15.18
C THR A 54 8.83 15.38 14.55
N ALA A 55 8.25 16.59 14.60
CA ALA A 55 6.97 16.85 13.96
C ALA A 55 7.00 16.51 12.47
N GLN A 56 8.08 16.86 11.77
CA GLN A 56 8.26 16.56 10.35
C GLN A 56 8.38 15.05 10.08
N GLN A 57 9.06 14.29 10.94
CA GLN A 57 9.15 12.83 10.78
C GLN A 57 7.80 12.15 10.97
N ARG A 58 7.04 12.54 12.00
CA ARG A 58 5.67 12.03 12.20
C ARG A 58 4.76 12.39 11.04
N ASP A 59 4.89 13.60 10.50
CA ASP A 59 4.12 14.07 9.34
C ASP A 59 4.30 13.16 8.12
N VAL A 60 5.54 12.82 7.79
CA VAL A 60 5.87 11.91 6.68
C VAL A 60 5.25 10.54 6.89
N LEU A 61 5.30 9.99 8.11
CA LEU A 61 4.76 8.66 8.42
C LEU A 61 3.24 8.58 8.34
N VAL A 62 2.52 9.67 8.62
CA VAL A 62 1.05 9.71 8.58
C VAL A 62 0.49 10.33 7.30
N SER A 63 1.35 10.74 6.36
CA SER A 63 0.96 11.44 5.13
C SER A 63 -0.11 10.69 4.34
N GLN A 64 0.12 9.42 4.02
CA GLN A 64 -0.87 8.60 3.29
C GLN A 64 -2.20 8.46 4.03
N LEU A 65 -2.19 8.41 5.36
CA LEU A 65 -3.42 8.36 6.14
C LEU A 65 -4.18 9.69 6.07
N ARG A 66 -3.46 10.81 6.12
CA ARG A 66 -4.02 12.15 5.98
C ARG A 66 -4.64 12.35 4.59
N ASP A 67 -3.95 11.92 3.54
CA ASP A 67 -4.43 12.04 2.16
C ASP A 67 -5.74 11.25 2.00
N ARG A 68 -5.75 9.97 2.40
CA ARG A 68 -6.97 9.13 2.40
C ARG A 68 -8.13 9.73 3.22
N TRP A 69 -7.83 10.40 4.33
CA TRP A 69 -8.84 11.08 5.16
C TRP A 69 -9.44 12.32 4.46
N ASN A 70 -8.65 13.01 3.65
CA ASN A 70 -9.06 14.22 2.95
C ASN A 70 -9.76 13.92 1.63
N ASP A 71 -9.30 12.91 0.90
CA ASP A 71 -9.78 12.58 -0.44
C ASP A 71 -11.20 12.01 -0.46
N ASP A 72 -11.61 11.29 0.60
CA ASP A 72 -12.95 10.70 0.70
C ASP A 72 -13.62 11.00 2.05
N PRO A 73 -14.39 12.11 2.14
CA PRO A 73 -15.14 12.45 3.34
C PRO A 73 -16.15 11.39 3.79
N SER A 74 -16.69 10.57 2.87
CA SER A 74 -17.68 9.54 3.19
C SER A 74 -17.08 8.39 4.00
N ARG A 75 -15.77 8.15 3.86
CA ARG A 75 -15.04 7.08 4.59
C ARG A 75 -14.63 7.45 6.00
N ARG A 76 -14.67 8.75 6.37
CA ARG A 76 -14.20 9.26 7.67
C ARG A 76 -14.85 8.55 8.87
N GLY A 77 -16.16 8.31 8.79
CA GLY A 77 -16.90 7.59 9.83
C GLY A 77 -16.31 6.19 10.06
N ARG A 78 -16.21 5.38 8.99
CA ARG A 78 -15.63 4.03 9.05
C ARG A 78 -14.18 4.03 9.53
N MET A 79 -13.36 4.99 9.08
CA MET A 79 -11.97 5.15 9.54
C MET A 79 -11.90 5.41 11.05
N MET A 80 -12.76 6.30 11.57
CA MET A 80 -12.82 6.56 13.01
C MET A 80 -13.36 5.37 13.80
N ASP A 81 -14.37 4.68 13.29
CA ASP A 81 -14.88 3.48 13.94
C ASP A 81 -13.80 2.39 14.03
N HIS A 82 -12.99 2.21 12.98
CA HIS A 82 -11.82 1.34 13.01
C HIS A 82 -10.80 1.78 14.07
N ALA A 83 -10.43 3.06 14.09
CA ALA A 83 -9.47 3.59 15.05
C ALA A 83 -9.94 3.41 16.50
N GLN A 84 -11.21 3.69 16.79
CA GLN A 84 -11.79 3.51 18.12
C GLN A 84 -11.84 2.03 18.53
N ARG A 85 -12.21 1.12 17.62
CA ARG A 85 -12.16 -0.32 17.90
C ARG A 85 -10.73 -0.76 18.23
N TRP A 86 -9.75 -0.32 17.45
CA TRP A 86 -8.34 -0.63 17.68
C TRP A 86 -7.82 -0.10 19.03
N GLN A 87 -8.21 1.12 19.40
CA GLN A 87 -7.82 1.73 20.66
C GLN A 87 -8.34 0.92 21.87
N ARG A 88 -9.55 0.37 21.78
CA ARG A 88 -10.19 -0.44 22.83
C ARG A 88 -9.66 -1.88 22.90
N MET A 89 -8.91 -2.35 21.90
CA MET A 89 -8.34 -3.70 21.92
C MET A 89 -7.23 -3.83 22.96
N SER A 90 -7.22 -4.94 23.70
CA SER A 90 -6.07 -5.34 24.53
C SER A 90 -4.86 -5.71 23.67
N PRO A 91 -3.63 -5.72 24.22
CA PRO A 91 -2.45 -6.17 23.48
C PRO A 91 -2.63 -7.55 22.84
N GLN A 92 -3.21 -8.50 23.57
CA GLN A 92 -3.50 -9.85 23.06
C GLN A 92 -4.50 -9.83 21.89
N GLN A 93 -5.52 -8.96 21.93
CA GLN A 93 -6.47 -8.81 20.83
C GLN A 93 -5.81 -8.21 19.59
N ARG A 94 -4.92 -7.22 19.76
CA ARG A 94 -4.13 -6.65 18.66
C ARG A 94 -3.21 -7.68 18.02
N ASP A 95 -2.56 -8.52 18.83
CA ASP A 95 -1.74 -9.62 18.31
C ASP A 95 -2.56 -10.65 17.53
N GLN A 96 -3.77 -10.97 18.00
CA GLN A 96 -4.69 -11.83 17.26
C GLN A 96 -5.13 -11.20 15.94
N ALA A 97 -5.45 -9.90 15.94
CA ALA A 97 -5.81 -9.15 14.74
C ALA A 97 -4.66 -9.15 13.73
N LYS A 98 -3.43 -8.90 14.17
CA LYS A 98 -2.23 -8.95 13.33
C LYS A 98 -2.04 -10.32 12.69
N ARG A 99 -2.11 -11.41 13.47
CA ARG A 99 -2.05 -12.78 12.92
C ARG A 99 -3.21 -13.06 11.96
N GLY A 100 -4.39 -12.48 12.20
CA GLY A 100 -5.53 -12.54 11.30
C GLY A 100 -5.22 -11.88 9.96
N MET A 101 -4.67 -10.67 9.99
CA MET A 101 -4.25 -9.92 8.81
C MET A 101 -3.21 -10.71 8.00
N GLU A 102 -2.17 -11.22 8.64
CA GLU A 102 -1.14 -12.01 7.98
C GLU A 102 -1.70 -13.28 7.30
N ARG A 103 -2.75 -13.90 7.88
CA ARG A 103 -3.44 -15.02 7.22
C ARG A 103 -4.24 -14.54 6.00
N TYR A 104 -4.97 -13.44 6.13
CA TYR A 104 -5.78 -12.88 5.06
C TYR A 104 -4.95 -12.41 3.86
N GLU A 105 -3.78 -11.79 4.11
CA GLU A 105 -2.85 -11.40 3.04
C GLU A 105 -2.36 -12.58 2.21
N ARG A 106 -2.22 -13.75 2.83
CA ARG A 106 -1.79 -14.99 2.16
C ARG A 106 -2.94 -15.75 1.47
N MET A 107 -4.19 -15.32 1.63
CA MET A 107 -5.33 -15.94 0.95
C MET A 107 -5.35 -15.58 -0.54
N SER A 108 -5.79 -16.51 -1.38
CA SER A 108 -6.13 -16.22 -2.78
C SER A 108 -7.34 -15.28 -2.85
N PRO A 109 -7.58 -14.59 -3.98
CA PRO A 109 -8.78 -13.77 -4.16
C PRO A 109 -10.08 -14.51 -3.82
N GLU A 110 -10.23 -15.75 -4.28
CA GLU A 110 -11.41 -16.58 -4.04
C GLU A 110 -11.59 -16.92 -2.55
N GLN A 111 -10.49 -17.20 -1.85
CA GLN A 111 -10.50 -17.43 -0.41
C GLN A 111 -10.87 -16.17 0.37
N ARG A 112 -10.42 -15.00 -0.10
CA ARG A 112 -10.82 -13.72 0.50
C ARG A 112 -12.31 -13.48 0.29
N ASP A 113 -12.86 -13.77 -0.89
CA ASP A 113 -14.30 -13.61 -1.17
C ASP A 113 -15.14 -14.52 -0.27
N GLN A 114 -14.71 -15.77 -0.12
CA GLN A 114 -15.30 -16.72 0.84
C GLN A 114 -15.26 -16.20 2.27
N ALA A 115 -14.11 -15.67 2.71
CA ALA A 115 -13.96 -15.12 4.06
C ALA A 115 -14.87 -13.90 4.29
N ARG A 116 -14.97 -13.00 3.30
CA ARG A 116 -15.84 -11.81 3.35
C ARG A 116 -17.32 -12.20 3.42
N ALA A 117 -17.77 -13.09 2.53
CA ALA A 117 -19.14 -13.59 2.51
C ALA A 117 -19.53 -14.26 3.83
N LEU A 118 -18.66 -15.12 4.36
CA LEU A 118 -18.88 -15.79 5.64
C LEU A 118 -18.95 -14.77 6.80
N PHE A 119 -18.03 -13.79 6.83
CA PHE A 119 -18.02 -12.73 7.83
C PHE A 119 -19.30 -11.90 7.81
N ASP A 120 -19.74 -11.49 6.62
CA ASP A 120 -20.95 -10.70 6.42
C ASP A 120 -22.19 -11.40 6.91
N ARG A 121 -22.29 -12.70 6.65
CA ARG A 121 -23.38 -13.48 7.21
C ARG A 121 -23.25 -13.54 8.73
N MET A 122 -22.09 -13.89 9.26
CA MET A 122 -21.88 -14.04 10.69
C MET A 122 -22.15 -12.77 11.49
N ARG A 123 -21.75 -11.57 11.02
CA ARG A 123 -21.90 -10.32 11.80
C ARG A 123 -23.36 -10.02 12.15
N THR A 124 -24.30 -10.42 11.30
CA THR A 124 -25.74 -10.23 11.50
C THR A 124 -26.39 -11.28 12.43
N LEU A 125 -25.69 -12.38 12.73
CA LEU A 125 -26.26 -13.50 13.48
C LEU A 125 -25.99 -13.41 15.00
N PRO A 126 -26.91 -13.92 15.85
CA PRO A 126 -26.64 -14.15 17.27
C PRO A 126 -25.53 -15.19 17.50
N PRO A 127 -24.88 -15.23 18.68
CA PRO A 127 -23.72 -16.10 18.95
C PRO A 127 -23.96 -17.59 18.67
N ALA A 128 -25.12 -18.14 19.05
CA ALA A 128 -25.44 -19.54 18.81
C ALA A 128 -25.53 -19.87 17.30
N GLN A 129 -26.17 -19.00 16.53
CA GLN A 129 -26.30 -19.15 15.07
C GLN A 129 -24.96 -18.97 14.36
N ARG A 130 -24.08 -18.08 14.86
CA ARG A 130 -22.70 -17.96 14.34
C ARG A 130 -21.93 -19.27 14.52
N LYS A 131 -22.06 -19.93 15.67
CA LYS A 131 -21.40 -21.21 15.91
C LYS A 131 -21.90 -22.27 14.93
N GLN A 132 -23.21 -22.38 14.77
CA GLN A 132 -23.81 -23.32 13.81
C GLN A 132 -23.33 -23.07 12.38
N LEU A 133 -23.29 -21.81 11.93
CA LEU A 133 -22.79 -21.47 10.59
C LEU A 133 -21.32 -21.86 10.43
N ARG A 134 -20.49 -21.65 11.46
CA ARG A 134 -19.08 -22.07 11.43
C ARG A 134 -18.94 -23.58 11.31
N ASP A 135 -19.68 -24.34 12.13
CA ASP A 135 -19.65 -25.80 12.09
C ASP A 135 -20.10 -26.31 10.71
N GLN A 136 -21.12 -25.70 10.09
CA GLN A 136 -21.56 -26.02 8.74
C GLN A 136 -20.49 -25.70 7.69
N TRP A 137 -19.88 -24.51 7.77
CA TRP A 137 -18.83 -24.08 6.85
C TRP A 137 -17.61 -25.01 6.89
N ASP A 138 -17.22 -25.46 8.08
CA ASP A 138 -16.11 -26.37 8.29
C ASP A 138 -16.38 -27.75 7.67
N ALA A 139 -17.64 -28.18 7.61
CA ALA A 139 -18.07 -29.42 6.97
C ALA A 139 -18.25 -29.31 5.43
N MET A 140 -18.31 -28.10 4.87
CA MET A 140 -18.48 -27.90 3.42
C MET A 140 -17.22 -28.26 2.63
N THR A 141 -17.41 -28.91 1.48
CA THR A 141 -16.36 -29.08 0.46
C THR A 141 -16.03 -27.73 -0.21
N PRO A 142 -14.88 -27.61 -0.90
CA PRO A 142 -14.55 -26.40 -1.65
C PRO A 142 -15.64 -25.96 -2.63
N GLN A 143 -16.22 -26.91 -3.38
CA GLN A 143 -17.31 -26.64 -4.32
C GLN A 143 -18.56 -26.10 -3.60
N GLN A 144 -18.92 -26.69 -2.45
CA GLN A 144 -20.06 -26.23 -1.66
C GLN A 144 -19.85 -24.81 -1.12
N ARG A 145 -18.61 -24.44 -0.77
CA ARG A 145 -18.28 -23.07 -0.35
C ARG A 145 -18.42 -22.09 -1.49
N GLU A 146 -17.96 -22.44 -2.68
CA GLU A 146 -18.13 -21.60 -3.87
C GLU A 146 -19.60 -21.36 -4.22
N ASP A 147 -20.41 -22.42 -4.21
CA ASP A 147 -21.85 -22.31 -4.46
C ASP A 147 -22.54 -21.51 -3.35
N TRP A 148 -22.11 -21.66 -2.10
CA TRP A 148 -22.61 -20.88 -0.98
C TRP A 148 -22.29 -19.39 -1.14
N VAL A 149 -21.06 -19.04 -1.54
CA VAL A 149 -20.65 -17.64 -1.80
C VAL A 149 -21.41 -17.07 -2.99
N ARG A 150 -21.65 -17.85 -4.04
CA ARG A 150 -22.47 -17.41 -5.18
C ARG A 150 -23.89 -17.05 -4.75
N ALA A 151 -24.46 -17.79 -3.80
CA ALA A 151 -25.77 -17.50 -3.22
C ALA A 151 -25.74 -16.38 -2.17
N HIS A 152 -24.59 -16.12 -1.54
CA HIS A 152 -24.40 -15.13 -0.49
C HIS A 152 -23.17 -14.27 -0.79
N PRO A 153 -23.21 -13.42 -1.84
CA PRO A 153 -22.05 -12.63 -2.23
C PRO A 153 -21.64 -11.67 -1.10
N PRO A 154 -20.33 -11.38 -0.96
CA PRO A 154 -19.86 -10.40 0.01
C PRO A 154 -20.42 -9.01 -0.33
N SER A 155 -20.63 -8.20 0.70
CA SER A 155 -21.10 -6.83 0.55
C SER A 155 -20.02 -6.00 -0.16
N PRO A 156 -20.36 -5.17 -1.15
CA PRO A 156 -19.40 -4.31 -1.84
C PRO A 156 -18.79 -3.25 -0.90
N GLU A 157 -19.42 -2.99 0.25
CA GLU A 157 -18.89 -2.09 1.28
C GLU A 157 -17.65 -2.64 2.01
N ASP A 158 -17.46 -3.96 1.98
CA ASP A 158 -16.39 -4.67 2.69
C ASP A 158 -15.17 -4.95 1.78
N ASP A 159 -15.12 -4.36 0.58
CA ASP A 159 -14.00 -4.50 -0.34
C ASP A 159 -12.78 -3.70 0.15
N PRO A 160 -11.63 -4.34 0.42
CA PRO A 160 -10.41 -3.60 0.74
C PRO A 160 -9.85 -2.97 -0.55
N ASP A 161 -9.91 -1.64 -0.67
CA ASP A 161 -9.18 -0.92 -1.74
C ASP A 161 -7.66 -1.19 -1.66
#